data_AF-B6AQP8-F1
#
_entry.id   AF-B6AQP8-F1
#
_cell.length_a   1.000
_cell.length_b   1.000
_cell.length_c   1.000
_cell.angle_alpha   90.00
_cell.angle_beta   90.00
_cell.angle_gamma   90.00
#
_symmetry.space_group_name_H-M   'P 1'
#
loop_
_entity.id
_entity.type
_entity.pdbx_description
1 polymer ?
#
loop_
_entity_poly.entity_id
_entity_poly.type
_entity_poly.pdbx_seq_one_letter_code
_entity_poly.pdbx_strand_id
1 'polypeptide(L)'
;MEMTEEQILRYSRHILLPEVGGAGQAKLLSSSVLIIGAGGLGSPVALYLAAAGVGHLGIVDMDRVDLSNLQRQIIHRTGDVGRPKVTSAKEKITSLNPDVRVTEHPTQLMAENAQQIASRYDILVDGTDNFAAKFLINDLAVLLGKPLVHAGILRFVGQVMSIFPGQSACYRCLFRDPPPAGAVPTCSEAGILGVIAGVIGTIQATEVLKILLGRGDVLSDRLLTYDALPVTFRNVRVKRNPRCPVCGDHPTITELHDYEQPVCITPALP
;
A
#
# COMPACT_ATOMS: atom_id res chain seq x y z
N MET A 1 17.57 20.02 2.10
CA MET A 1 16.86 20.51 3.29
C MET A 1 17.75 20.18 4.47
N GLU A 2 18.03 21.16 5.32
CA GLU A 2 18.79 20.95 6.54
C GLU A 2 17.85 20.41 7.62
N MET A 3 18.27 19.36 8.33
CA MET A 3 17.45 18.73 9.39
C MET A 3 17.63 19.48 10.70
N THR A 4 16.56 19.57 11.49
CA THR A 4 16.65 20.12 12.86
C THR A 4 17.42 19.16 13.78
N GLU A 5 17.90 19.66 14.92
CA GLU A 5 18.56 18.81 15.93
C GLU A 5 17.63 17.69 16.43
N GLU A 6 16.33 17.99 16.63
CA GLU A 6 15.33 17.00 17.01
C GLU A 6 15.16 15.92 15.94
N GLN A 7 15.15 16.29 14.66
CA GLN A 7 15.10 15.34 13.55
C GLN A 7 16.36 14.48 13.48
N ILE A 8 17.54 15.06 13.67
CA ILE A 8 18.80 14.32 13.71
C ILE A 8 18.78 13.29 14.85
N LEU A 9 18.30 13.67 16.03
CA LEU A 9 18.16 12.77 17.17
C LEU A 9 17.17 11.64 16.87
N ARG A 10 15.97 11.99 16.38
CA ARG A 10 14.88 11.04 16.05
C ARG A 10 15.33 10.00 15.03
N TYR A 11 15.99 10.43 13.96
CA TYR A 11 16.40 9.56 12.85
C TYR A 11 17.85 9.07 12.96
N SER A 12 18.51 9.27 14.11
CA SER A 12 19.93 8.95 14.31
C SER A 12 20.27 7.51 13.91
N ARG A 13 19.40 6.55 14.19
CA ARG A 13 19.61 5.13 13.81
C ARG A 13 19.57 4.88 12.31
N HIS A 14 18.80 5.65 11.55
CA HIS A 14 18.80 5.58 10.10
C HIS A 14 20.02 6.30 9.52
N ILE A 15 20.34 7.48 10.03
CA ILE A 15 21.47 8.30 9.57
C ILE A 15 22.81 7.54 9.70
N LEU A 16 22.95 6.67 10.70
CA LEU A 16 24.14 5.83 10.87
C LEU A 16 24.31 4.74 9.79
N LEU A 17 23.25 4.38 9.06
CA LEU A 17 23.32 3.37 8.01
C LEU A 17 23.97 3.98 6.75
N PRO A 18 25.03 3.38 6.19
CA PRO A 18 25.69 3.89 4.97
C PRO A 18 24.75 4.03 3.77
N GLU A 19 23.75 3.17 3.66
CA GLU A 19 22.75 3.18 2.60
C GLU A 19 21.77 4.35 2.72
N VAL A 20 21.61 4.91 3.92
CA VAL A 20 20.71 6.04 4.20
C VAL A 20 21.52 7.33 4.35
N GLY A 21 22.32 7.44 5.41
CA GLY A 21 23.06 8.66 5.73
C GLY A 21 22.14 9.89 5.95
N GLY A 22 22.76 11.05 6.18
CA GLY A 22 22.01 12.31 6.28
C GLY A 22 21.26 12.67 4.99
N ALA A 23 21.88 12.40 3.84
CA ALA A 23 21.27 12.68 2.53
C ALA A 23 20.04 11.82 2.24
N GLY A 24 20.09 10.52 2.55
CA GLY A 24 18.94 9.63 2.39
C GLY A 24 17.82 9.97 3.36
N GLN A 25 18.13 10.34 4.61
CA GLN A 25 17.11 10.79 5.55
C GLN A 25 16.45 12.09 5.09
N ALA A 26 17.24 13.06 4.60
CA ALA A 26 16.69 14.29 4.00
C ALA A 26 15.80 13.98 2.77
N LYS A 27 16.16 12.97 1.97
CA LYS A 27 15.32 12.50 0.86
C LYS A 27 13.98 11.95 1.35
N LEU A 28 13.98 11.10 2.39
CA LEU A 28 12.74 10.59 3.01
C LEU A 28 11.85 11.75 3.50
N LEU A 29 12.42 12.72 4.21
CA LEU A 29 11.72 13.92 4.69
C LEU A 29 11.12 14.78 3.56
N SER A 30 11.70 14.74 2.37
CA SER A 30 11.15 15.43 1.19
C SER A 30 10.19 14.59 0.34
N SER A 31 10.03 13.30 0.66
CA SER A 31 9.25 12.35 -0.14
C SER A 31 7.78 12.30 0.27
N SER A 32 6.94 11.89 -0.68
CA SER A 32 5.50 11.77 -0.52
C SER A 32 4.98 10.39 -0.95
N VAL A 33 4.09 9.79 -0.15
CA VAL A 33 3.54 8.45 -0.42
C VAL A 33 2.02 8.46 -0.28
N LEU A 34 1.31 7.91 -1.27
CA LEU A 34 -0.13 7.65 -1.18
C LEU A 34 -0.38 6.23 -0.72
N ILE A 35 -1.06 6.07 0.42
CA ILE A 35 -1.48 4.79 0.97
C ILE A 35 -2.97 4.64 0.70
N ILE A 36 -3.33 3.65 -0.13
CA ILE A 36 -4.69 3.40 -0.58
C ILE A 36 -5.25 2.24 0.25
N GLY A 37 -6.09 2.57 1.22
CA GLY A 37 -6.57 1.69 2.28
C GLY A 37 -5.77 1.86 3.58
N ALA A 38 -6.45 2.24 4.66
CA ALA A 38 -5.92 2.32 6.03
C ALA A 38 -6.22 1.03 6.84
N GLY A 39 -6.47 -0.08 6.13
CA GLY A 39 -6.81 -1.37 6.72
C GLY A 39 -5.61 -2.16 7.27
N GLY A 40 -5.67 -3.49 7.15
CA GLY A 40 -4.67 -4.37 7.76
C GLY A 40 -3.27 -4.20 7.17
N LEU A 41 -3.18 -4.00 5.86
CA LEU A 41 -1.92 -3.74 5.15
C LEU A 41 -1.46 -2.29 5.31
N GLY A 42 -2.37 -1.34 5.12
CA GLY A 42 -2.06 0.09 5.22
C GLY A 42 -1.65 0.53 6.62
N SER A 43 -2.17 -0.10 7.67
CA SER A 43 -1.82 0.20 9.07
C SER A 43 -0.31 0.16 9.36
N PRO A 44 0.39 -0.99 9.21
CA PRO A 44 1.83 -1.06 9.41
C PRO A 44 2.60 -0.20 8.41
N VAL A 45 2.15 -0.08 7.15
CA VAL A 45 2.80 0.80 6.16
C VAL A 45 2.83 2.24 6.66
N ALA A 46 1.67 2.79 7.02
CA ALA A 46 1.54 4.17 7.47
C ALA A 46 2.38 4.44 8.73
N LEU A 47 2.34 3.53 9.70
CA LEU A 47 3.10 3.66 10.94
C LEU A 47 4.61 3.62 10.70
N TYR A 48 5.13 2.68 9.91
CA TYR A 48 6.57 2.56 9.67
C TYR A 48 7.10 3.66 8.73
N LEU A 49 6.35 4.08 7.72
CA LEU A 49 6.76 5.21 6.88
C LEU A 49 6.76 6.52 7.67
N ALA A 50 5.78 6.73 8.55
CA ALA A 50 5.77 7.86 9.45
C ALA A 50 6.96 7.82 10.43
N ALA A 51 7.22 6.68 11.07
CA ALA A 51 8.36 6.51 11.96
C ALA A 51 9.70 6.75 11.24
N ALA A 52 9.80 6.36 9.97
CA ALA A 52 10.98 6.57 9.14
C ALA A 52 11.16 8.01 8.65
N GLY A 53 10.18 8.88 8.88
CA GLY A 53 10.25 10.29 8.48
C GLY A 53 9.98 10.51 7.00
N VAL A 54 9.10 9.71 6.37
CA VAL A 54 8.55 10.09 5.06
C VAL A 54 7.71 11.37 5.24
N GLY A 55 8.12 12.45 4.60
CA GLY A 55 7.63 13.80 4.92
C GLY A 55 6.14 14.02 4.70
N HIS A 56 5.54 13.34 3.72
CA HIS A 56 4.12 13.49 3.40
C HIS A 56 3.45 12.15 3.14
N LEU A 57 2.42 11.83 3.92
CA LEU A 57 1.57 10.67 3.72
C LEU A 57 0.16 11.10 3.31
N GLY A 58 -0.31 10.61 2.17
CA GLY A 58 -1.71 10.64 1.78
C GLY A 58 -2.39 9.35 2.19
N ILE A 59 -3.57 9.41 2.79
CA ILE A 59 -4.34 8.22 3.19
C ILE A 59 -5.71 8.27 2.53
N VAL A 60 -6.00 7.29 1.67
CA VAL A 60 -7.30 7.14 1.02
C VAL A 60 -8.05 5.99 1.68
N ASP A 61 -9.17 6.28 2.32
CA ASP A 61 -10.07 5.27 2.87
C ASP A 61 -11.46 5.88 3.10
N MET A 62 -12.51 5.19 2.67
CA MET A 62 -13.89 5.64 2.87
C MET A 62 -14.52 5.13 4.17
N ASP A 63 -13.92 4.10 4.77
CA ASP A 63 -14.55 3.35 5.84
C ASP A 63 -14.42 4.06 7.19
N ARG A 64 -15.23 3.57 8.11
CA ARG A 64 -15.11 3.83 9.54
C ARG A 64 -14.43 2.65 10.23
N VAL A 65 -13.79 2.92 11.36
CA VAL A 65 -13.20 1.88 12.21
C VAL A 65 -14.33 1.00 12.76
N ASP A 66 -14.18 -0.31 12.59
CA ASP A 66 -15.11 -1.30 13.12
C ASP A 66 -14.42 -2.20 14.17
N LEU A 67 -15.17 -2.74 15.14
CA LEU A 67 -14.61 -3.61 16.18
C LEU A 67 -13.94 -4.86 15.58
N SER A 68 -14.54 -5.47 14.56
CA SER A 68 -14.02 -6.67 13.88
C SER A 68 -12.69 -6.42 13.14
N ASN A 69 -12.37 -5.15 12.91
CA ASN A 69 -11.17 -4.74 12.18
C ASN A 69 -9.94 -4.69 13.11
N LEU A 70 -10.14 -4.50 14.42
CA LEU A 70 -9.06 -4.23 15.38
C LEU A 70 -8.08 -5.39 15.59
N GLN A 71 -8.45 -6.62 15.24
CA GLN A 71 -7.54 -7.77 15.28
C GLN A 71 -6.35 -7.67 14.30
N ARG A 72 -6.45 -6.81 13.27
CA ARG A 72 -5.42 -6.64 12.24
C ARG A 72 -5.09 -5.20 11.85
N GLN A 73 -5.98 -4.24 12.11
CA GLN A 73 -5.79 -2.83 11.74
C GLN A 73 -5.14 -2.06 12.88
N ILE A 74 -3.85 -2.35 13.11
CA ILE A 74 -3.11 -1.92 14.30
C ILE A 74 -2.87 -0.41 14.41
N ILE A 75 -3.26 0.40 13.41
CA ILE A 75 -3.23 1.86 13.51
C ILE A 75 -4.45 2.41 14.27
N HIS A 76 -5.53 1.63 14.38
CA HIS A 76 -6.75 2.02 15.08
C HIS A 76 -6.78 1.45 16.50
N ARG A 77 -7.62 2.02 17.37
CA ARG A 77 -7.83 1.59 18.76
C ARG A 77 -9.32 1.41 19.02
N THR A 78 -9.65 0.73 20.12
CA THR A 78 -11.05 0.53 20.55
C THR A 78 -11.81 1.85 20.71
N GLY A 79 -11.14 2.91 21.18
CA GLY A 79 -11.75 4.24 21.28
C GLY A 79 -12.07 4.92 19.95
N ASP A 80 -11.63 4.35 18.81
CA ASP A 80 -11.87 4.91 17.49
C ASP A 80 -13.06 4.30 16.76
N VAL A 81 -13.70 3.26 17.33
CA VAL A 81 -14.83 2.59 16.67
C VAL A 81 -15.90 3.61 16.26
N GLY A 82 -16.34 3.53 15.01
CA GLY A 82 -17.29 4.46 14.38
C GLY A 82 -16.66 5.72 13.78
N ARG A 83 -15.38 6.04 14.05
CA ARG A 83 -14.69 7.20 13.47
C ARG A 83 -14.16 6.89 12.07
N PRO A 84 -14.04 7.89 11.16
CA PRO A 84 -13.40 7.68 9.86
C PRO A 84 -11.98 7.12 10.01
N LYS A 85 -11.63 6.10 9.23
CA LYS A 85 -10.30 5.46 9.30
C LYS A 85 -9.19 6.46 9.00
N VAL A 86 -9.36 7.34 8.01
CA VAL A 86 -8.36 8.36 7.64
C VAL A 86 -8.05 9.31 8.80
N THR A 87 -9.07 9.75 9.54
CA THR A 87 -8.91 10.64 10.70
C THR A 87 -8.25 9.91 11.85
N SER A 88 -8.69 8.70 12.15
CA SER A 88 -8.06 7.85 13.16
C SER A 88 -6.57 7.64 12.82
N ALA A 89 -6.24 7.27 11.59
CA ALA A 89 -4.88 7.05 11.13
C ALA A 89 -4.00 8.30 11.26
N LYS A 90 -4.49 9.45 10.82
CA LYS A 90 -3.78 10.74 10.93
C LYS A 90 -3.38 11.04 12.38
N GLU A 91 -4.30 10.91 13.33
CA GLU A 91 -4.00 11.21 14.73
C GLU A 91 -2.89 10.32 15.30
N LYS A 92 -2.85 9.03 14.92
CA LYS A 92 -1.80 8.10 15.40
C LYS A 92 -0.47 8.37 14.72
N ILE A 93 -0.49 8.76 13.45
CA ILE A 93 0.72 9.18 12.74
C ILE A 93 1.28 10.46 13.35
N THR A 94 0.43 11.47 13.56
CA THR A 94 0.86 12.75 14.16
C THR A 94 1.35 12.57 15.59
N SER A 95 0.74 11.69 16.39
CA SER A 95 1.24 11.40 17.75
C SER A 95 2.56 10.64 17.75
N LEU A 96 2.79 9.77 16.75
CA LEU A 96 4.05 9.06 16.56
C LEU A 96 5.16 9.99 16.06
N ASN A 97 4.85 10.80 15.05
CA ASN A 97 5.80 11.69 14.41
C ASN A 97 5.12 12.99 13.92
N PRO A 98 5.23 14.09 14.67
CA PRO A 98 4.59 15.35 14.31
C PRO A 98 5.22 16.04 13.10
N ASP A 99 6.42 15.64 12.68
CA ASP A 99 7.09 16.18 11.48
C ASP A 99 6.45 15.71 10.18
N VAL A 100 5.65 14.64 10.24
CA VAL A 100 5.02 14.03 9.05
C VAL A 100 3.72 14.74 8.74
N ARG A 101 3.63 15.35 7.55
CA ARG A 101 2.38 15.87 7.02
C ARG A 101 1.47 14.71 6.63
N VAL A 102 0.24 14.72 7.12
CA VAL A 102 -0.78 13.73 6.72
C VAL A 102 -1.93 14.42 6.00
N THR A 103 -2.29 13.93 4.81
CA THR A 103 -3.48 14.37 4.06
C THR A 103 -4.52 13.26 4.02
N GLU A 104 -5.71 13.57 4.54
CA GLU A 104 -6.86 12.67 4.55
C GLU A 104 -7.59 12.76 3.21
N HIS A 105 -7.94 11.60 2.64
CA HIS A 105 -8.86 11.46 1.51
C HIS A 105 -9.99 10.53 1.95
N PRO A 106 -11.05 11.04 2.61
CA PRO A 106 -12.17 10.26 3.13
C PRO A 106 -13.12 9.83 2.00
N THR A 107 -12.59 9.10 1.02
CA THR A 107 -13.29 8.70 -0.20
C THR A 107 -12.85 7.32 -0.65
N GLN A 108 -13.69 6.68 -1.45
CA GLN A 108 -13.30 5.50 -2.20
C GLN A 108 -12.40 5.94 -3.35
N LEU A 109 -11.29 5.24 -3.57
CA LEU A 109 -10.53 5.48 -4.80
C LEU A 109 -11.34 4.92 -5.98
N MET A 110 -11.71 5.81 -6.90
CA MET A 110 -12.53 5.52 -8.08
C MET A 110 -11.87 6.13 -9.31
N ALA A 111 -12.18 5.63 -10.50
CA ALA A 111 -11.61 6.13 -11.76
C ALA A 111 -11.71 7.66 -11.90
N GLU A 112 -12.84 8.25 -11.48
CA GLU A 112 -13.10 9.70 -11.54
C GLU A 112 -12.18 10.55 -10.65
N ASN A 113 -11.69 10.03 -9.52
CA ASN A 113 -10.91 10.80 -8.54
C ASN A 113 -9.43 10.36 -8.46
N ALA A 114 -9.12 9.17 -8.97
CA ALA A 114 -7.86 8.49 -8.76
C ALA A 114 -6.65 9.29 -9.27
N GLN A 115 -6.74 9.83 -10.48
CA GLN A 115 -5.67 10.64 -11.08
C GLN A 115 -5.41 11.94 -10.31
N GLN A 116 -6.47 12.63 -9.89
CA GLN A 116 -6.35 13.90 -9.16
C GLN A 116 -5.67 13.71 -7.80
N ILE A 117 -5.97 12.60 -7.12
CA ILE A 117 -5.37 12.25 -5.82
C ILE A 117 -3.92 11.79 -6.02
N ALA A 118 -3.71 10.77 -6.86
CA ALA A 118 -2.42 10.08 -6.97
C ALA A 118 -1.32 10.92 -7.63
N SER A 119 -1.65 11.86 -8.52
CA SER A 119 -0.68 12.74 -9.19
C SER A 119 0.26 13.49 -8.22
N ARG A 120 -0.20 13.75 -6.99
CA ARG A 120 0.49 14.56 -5.97
C ARG A 120 1.55 13.82 -5.16
N TYR A 121 1.69 12.51 -5.33
CA TYR A 121 2.56 11.66 -4.50
C TYR A 121 3.64 10.98 -5.34
N ASP A 122 4.82 10.75 -4.78
CA ASP A 122 5.95 10.14 -5.51
C ASP A 122 5.73 8.64 -5.74
N ILE A 123 5.16 7.94 -4.76
CA ILE A 123 4.93 6.49 -4.79
C ILE A 123 3.51 6.15 -4.31
N LEU A 124 2.92 5.12 -4.91
CA LEU A 124 1.64 4.56 -4.51
C LEU A 124 1.83 3.26 -3.72
N VAL A 125 0.97 3.02 -2.73
CA VAL A 125 0.92 1.75 -1.99
C VAL A 125 -0.51 1.23 -2.02
N ASP A 126 -0.67 0.00 -2.49
CA ASP A 126 -1.92 -0.73 -2.40
C ASP A 126 -2.02 -1.42 -1.03
N GLY A 127 -2.82 -0.84 -0.15
CA GLY A 127 -3.22 -1.40 1.14
C GLY A 127 -4.64 -1.96 1.16
N THR A 128 -5.25 -2.18 -0.02
CA THR A 128 -6.63 -2.63 -0.17
C THR A 128 -6.77 -4.15 -0.08
N ASP A 129 -7.98 -4.62 0.18
CA ASP A 129 -8.30 -6.04 0.39
C ASP A 129 -9.28 -6.62 -0.65
N ASN A 130 -9.56 -5.89 -1.73
CA ASN A 130 -10.46 -6.34 -2.80
C ASN A 130 -9.78 -6.28 -4.18
N PHE A 131 -10.21 -7.13 -5.10
CA PHE A 131 -9.58 -7.26 -6.42
C PHE A 131 -9.81 -6.06 -7.32
N ALA A 132 -11.02 -5.50 -7.36
CA ALA A 132 -11.33 -4.37 -8.24
C ALA A 132 -10.40 -3.17 -8.00
N ALA A 133 -10.18 -2.81 -6.73
CA ALA A 133 -9.26 -1.74 -6.36
C ALA A 133 -7.82 -2.07 -6.78
N LYS A 134 -7.36 -3.32 -6.66
CA LYS A 134 -6.02 -3.74 -7.09
C LYS A 134 -5.77 -3.47 -8.56
N PHE A 135 -6.75 -3.77 -9.42
CA PHE A 135 -6.68 -3.49 -10.84
C PHE A 135 -6.70 -1.99 -11.13
N LEU A 136 -7.61 -1.23 -10.51
CA LEU A 136 -7.66 0.23 -10.66
C LEU A 136 -6.33 0.89 -10.24
N ILE A 137 -5.78 0.51 -9.09
CA ILE A 137 -4.52 1.06 -8.55
C ILE A 137 -3.34 0.72 -9.47
N ASN A 138 -3.28 -0.51 -9.98
CA ASN A 138 -2.28 -0.89 -10.96
C ASN A 138 -2.36 -0.03 -12.22
N ASP A 139 -3.55 0.13 -12.78
CA ASP A 139 -3.74 0.85 -14.03
C ASP A 139 -3.44 2.34 -13.85
N LEU A 140 -3.86 2.90 -12.71
CA LEU A 140 -3.48 4.24 -12.27
C LEU A 140 -1.96 4.43 -12.19
N ALA A 141 -1.25 3.51 -11.55
CA ALA A 141 0.21 3.57 -11.43
C ALA A 141 0.88 3.54 -12.82
N VAL A 142 0.42 2.64 -13.70
CA VAL A 142 0.95 2.51 -15.07
C VAL A 142 0.69 3.77 -15.88
N LEU A 143 -0.55 4.28 -15.89
CA LEU A 143 -0.93 5.47 -16.66
C LEU A 143 -0.26 6.75 -16.16
N LEU A 144 0.03 6.86 -14.85
CA LEU A 144 0.77 7.99 -14.27
C LEU A 144 2.29 7.84 -14.30
N GLY A 145 2.81 6.68 -14.68
CA GLY A 145 4.24 6.40 -14.60
C GLY A 145 4.81 6.40 -13.18
N LYS A 146 3.98 6.13 -12.16
CA LYS A 146 4.38 6.17 -10.74
C LYS A 146 4.71 4.78 -10.20
N PRO A 147 5.80 4.63 -9.42
CA PRO A 147 6.08 3.38 -8.72
C PRO A 147 4.91 2.97 -7.82
N LEU A 148 4.63 1.67 -7.78
CA LEU A 148 3.59 1.07 -6.95
C LEU A 148 4.16 -0.09 -6.15
N VAL A 149 3.91 -0.11 -4.84
CA VAL A 149 4.14 -1.28 -4.00
C VAL A 149 2.80 -1.98 -3.76
N HIS A 150 2.60 -3.09 -4.47
CA HIS A 150 1.39 -3.88 -4.41
C HIS A 150 1.50 -5.01 -3.39
N ALA A 151 0.41 -5.32 -2.69
CA ALA A 151 0.31 -6.52 -1.87
C ALA A 151 -1.08 -7.13 -1.86
N GLY A 152 -1.17 -8.39 -1.44
CA GLY A 152 -2.43 -9.09 -1.18
C GLY A 152 -2.26 -10.08 -0.04
N ILE A 153 -3.33 -10.30 0.71
CA ILE A 153 -3.36 -11.25 1.83
C ILE A 153 -4.68 -12.01 1.82
N LEU A 154 -4.63 -13.31 2.12
CA LEU A 154 -5.82 -14.15 2.24
C LEU A 154 -5.49 -15.35 3.13
N ARG A 155 -6.32 -15.62 4.15
CA ARG A 155 -6.13 -16.70 5.12
C ARG A 155 -4.75 -16.67 5.79
N PHE A 156 -3.85 -17.56 5.37
CA PHE A 156 -2.49 -17.75 5.90
C PHE A 156 -1.39 -17.28 4.94
N VAL A 157 -1.76 -16.73 3.78
CA VAL A 157 -0.84 -16.39 2.70
C VAL A 157 -0.83 -14.88 2.47
N GLY A 158 0.35 -14.35 2.18
CA GLY A 158 0.55 -12.99 1.75
C GLY A 158 1.47 -12.89 0.55
N GLN A 159 1.34 -11.81 -0.21
CA GLN A 159 2.15 -11.55 -1.39
C GLN A 159 2.49 -10.06 -1.53
N VAL A 160 3.69 -9.76 -2.04
CA VAL A 160 4.18 -8.38 -2.29
C VAL A 160 4.93 -8.33 -3.61
N MET A 161 4.77 -7.23 -4.35
CA MET A 161 5.51 -6.91 -5.57
C MET A 161 5.74 -5.40 -5.67
N SER A 162 6.90 -5.00 -6.18
CA SER A 162 7.20 -3.61 -6.52
C SER A 162 7.09 -3.43 -8.03
N ILE A 163 6.33 -2.44 -8.47
CA ILE A 163 6.00 -2.19 -9.88
C ILE A 163 6.58 -0.85 -10.28
N PHE A 164 7.39 -0.85 -11.34
CA PHE A 164 7.94 0.33 -11.98
C PHE A 164 7.39 0.41 -13.41
N PRO A 165 6.38 1.26 -13.66
CA PRO A 165 5.81 1.43 -14.99
C PRO A 165 6.86 1.63 -16.08
N GLY A 166 6.74 0.88 -17.17
CA GLY A 166 7.67 0.90 -18.30
C GLY A 166 9.00 0.17 -18.08
N GLN A 167 9.31 -0.26 -16.85
CA GLN A 167 10.58 -0.93 -16.51
C GLN A 167 10.39 -2.36 -15.99
N SER A 168 9.27 -2.65 -15.33
CA SER A 168 8.95 -3.97 -14.77
C SER A 168 7.62 -4.52 -15.28
N ALA A 169 7.37 -5.79 -14.99
CA ALA A 169 6.02 -6.34 -15.02
C ALA A 169 5.09 -5.56 -14.08
N CYS A 170 3.86 -5.32 -14.53
CA CYS A 170 2.78 -4.76 -13.71
C CYS A 170 1.88 -5.89 -13.16
N TYR A 171 0.93 -5.55 -12.29
CA TYR A 171 -0.02 -6.53 -11.74
C TYR A 171 -0.80 -7.27 -12.84
N ARG A 172 -1.20 -6.55 -13.90
CA ARG A 172 -1.88 -7.14 -15.07
C ARG A 172 -1.02 -8.07 -15.93
N CYS A 173 0.31 -8.00 -15.80
CA CYS A 173 1.17 -9.00 -16.45
C CYS A 173 1.02 -10.37 -15.79
N LEU A 174 0.66 -10.42 -14.50
CA LEU A 174 0.44 -11.64 -13.74
C LEU A 174 -1.02 -12.07 -13.72
N PHE A 175 -1.94 -11.13 -13.47
CA PHE A 175 -3.38 -11.38 -13.39
C PHE A 175 -4.08 -10.56 -14.47
N ARG A 176 -4.58 -11.20 -15.54
CA ARG A 176 -5.08 -10.47 -16.72
C ARG A 176 -6.29 -9.58 -16.39
N ASP A 177 -7.26 -10.15 -15.72
CA ASP A 177 -8.57 -9.57 -15.43
C ASP A 177 -8.99 -9.88 -13.98
N PRO A 178 -9.86 -9.06 -13.37
CA PRO A 178 -10.47 -9.40 -12.09
C PRO A 178 -11.11 -10.79 -12.13
N PRO A 179 -11.01 -11.58 -11.04
CA PRO A 179 -11.74 -12.83 -10.97
C PRO A 179 -13.26 -12.55 -11.08
N PRO A 180 -14.04 -13.46 -11.69
CA PRO A 180 -15.50 -13.31 -11.73
C PRO A 180 -16.10 -13.10 -10.34
N ALA A 181 -17.22 -12.38 -10.26
CA ALA A 181 -17.91 -12.14 -8.99
C ALA A 181 -18.19 -13.47 -8.26
N GLY A 182 -17.83 -13.54 -6.99
CA GLY A 182 -17.99 -14.74 -6.15
C GLY A 182 -16.98 -15.87 -6.38
N ALA A 183 -16.05 -15.75 -7.34
CA ALA A 183 -15.05 -16.80 -7.61
C ALA A 183 -13.96 -16.90 -6.53
N VAL A 184 -13.68 -15.80 -5.83
CA VAL A 184 -12.70 -15.74 -4.74
C VAL A 184 -13.35 -15.07 -3.54
N PRO A 185 -13.32 -15.70 -2.34
CA PRO A 185 -13.91 -15.11 -1.16
C PRO A 185 -13.14 -13.86 -0.71
N THR A 186 -13.85 -12.87 -0.18
CA THR A 186 -13.24 -11.69 0.44
C THR A 186 -12.48 -12.06 1.72
N CYS A 187 -11.63 -11.17 2.22
CA CYS A 187 -10.98 -11.37 3.53
C CYS A 187 -12.01 -11.53 4.67
N SER A 188 -13.14 -10.86 4.56
CA SER A 188 -14.24 -10.96 5.53
C SER A 188 -14.96 -12.31 5.45
N GLU A 189 -15.04 -12.91 4.26
CA GLU A 189 -15.66 -14.23 4.05
C GLU A 189 -14.70 -15.40 4.38
N ALA A 190 -13.44 -15.29 3.96
CA ALA A 190 -12.45 -16.36 4.13
C ALA A 190 -11.80 -16.36 5.51
N GLY A 191 -11.84 -15.23 6.21
CA GLY A 191 -11.04 -14.98 7.41
C GLY A 191 -9.56 -14.71 7.09
N ILE A 192 -8.89 -14.08 8.05
CA ILE A 192 -7.46 -13.77 7.95
C ILE A 192 -6.78 -13.75 9.32
N LEU A 193 -5.60 -14.34 9.41
CA LEU A 193 -4.73 -14.21 10.57
C LEU A 193 -4.04 -12.84 10.56
N GLY A 194 -4.43 -11.95 11.49
CA GLY A 194 -4.05 -10.54 11.46
C GLY A 194 -2.54 -10.25 11.39
N VAL A 195 -1.70 -11.11 11.97
CA VAL A 195 -0.23 -10.97 11.93
C VAL A 195 0.33 -10.95 10.50
N ILE A 196 -0.34 -11.59 9.55
CA ILE A 196 0.09 -11.63 8.15
C ILE A 196 -0.01 -10.26 7.53
N ALA A 197 -1.05 -9.49 7.87
CA ALA A 197 -1.17 -8.11 7.45
C ALA A 197 -0.01 -7.26 7.98
N GLY A 198 0.43 -7.52 9.22
CA GLY A 198 1.62 -6.92 9.82
C GLY A 198 2.92 -7.25 9.08
N VAL A 199 3.17 -8.54 8.82
CA VAL A 199 4.39 -9.00 8.11
C VAL A 199 4.45 -8.41 6.70
N ILE A 200 3.37 -8.56 5.93
CA ILE A 200 3.30 -8.14 4.53
C ILE A 200 3.34 -6.62 4.42
N GLY A 201 2.59 -5.90 5.25
CA GLY A 201 2.62 -4.44 5.24
C GLY A 201 3.98 -3.86 5.68
N THR A 202 4.71 -4.53 6.57
CA THR A 202 6.09 -4.11 6.91
C THR A 202 7.05 -4.37 5.75
N ILE A 203 6.87 -5.45 4.99
CA ILE A 203 7.61 -5.68 3.75
C ILE A 203 7.26 -4.59 2.72
N GLN A 204 6.00 -4.21 2.58
CA GLN A 204 5.61 -3.08 1.72
C GLN A 204 6.31 -1.78 2.14
N ALA A 205 6.31 -1.44 3.42
CA ALA A 205 7.02 -0.26 3.93
C ALA A 205 8.52 -0.31 3.60
N THR A 206 9.14 -1.48 3.74
CA THR A 206 10.54 -1.72 3.39
C THR A 206 10.80 -1.47 1.90
N GLU A 207 9.93 -1.96 1.03
CA GLU A 207 10.01 -1.69 -0.41
C GLU A 207 9.90 -0.21 -0.71
N VAL A 208 8.91 0.49 -0.14
CA VAL A 208 8.75 1.95 -0.32
C VAL A 208 10.02 2.70 0.07
N LEU A 209 10.60 2.40 1.25
CA LEU A 209 11.83 3.05 1.70
C LEU A 209 13.00 2.77 0.76
N LYS A 210 13.18 1.53 0.29
CA LYS A 210 14.21 1.19 -0.69
C LYS A 210 14.05 1.95 -2.00
N ILE A 211 12.82 2.05 -2.51
CA ILE A 211 12.52 2.80 -3.73
C ILE A 211 12.83 4.29 -3.54
N LEU A 212 12.35 4.90 -2.45
CA LEU A 212 12.62 6.30 -2.14
C LEU A 212 14.12 6.57 -1.99
N LEU A 213 14.87 5.68 -1.34
CA LEU A 213 16.32 5.83 -1.17
C LEU A 213 17.10 5.55 -2.47
N GLY A 214 16.51 4.82 -3.43
CA GLY A 214 17.21 4.32 -4.61
C GLY A 214 18.28 3.30 -4.24
N ARG A 215 18.01 2.46 -3.23
CA ARG A 215 18.98 1.52 -2.64
C ARG A 215 18.37 0.14 -2.46
N GLY A 216 19.23 -0.88 -2.52
CA GLY A 216 18.86 -2.27 -2.32
C GLY A 216 18.21 -2.91 -3.55
N ASP A 217 17.88 -4.19 -3.40
CA ASP A 217 17.27 -4.99 -4.45
C ASP A 217 15.74 -5.08 -4.20
N VAL A 218 14.97 -4.29 -4.94
CA VAL A 218 13.50 -4.17 -4.82
C VAL A 218 12.79 -5.33 -5.51
N LEU A 219 11.57 -5.67 -5.08
CA LEU A 219 10.72 -6.74 -5.62
C LEU A 219 10.15 -6.43 -7.02
N SER A 220 10.91 -5.71 -7.86
CA SER A 220 10.66 -5.60 -9.29
C SER A 220 10.79 -6.97 -9.95
N ASP A 221 9.88 -7.29 -10.88
CA ASP A 221 9.82 -8.57 -11.61
C ASP A 221 9.81 -9.82 -10.70
N ARG A 222 9.37 -9.65 -9.45
CA ARG A 222 9.28 -10.73 -8.46
C ARG A 222 8.01 -10.59 -7.62
N LEU A 223 7.26 -11.68 -7.54
CA LEU A 223 6.22 -11.85 -6.53
C LEU A 223 6.83 -12.58 -5.34
N LEU A 224 7.03 -11.87 -4.23
CA LEU A 224 7.37 -12.50 -2.96
C LEU A 224 6.09 -13.04 -2.34
N THR A 225 6.03 -14.34 -2.07
CA THR A 225 4.92 -14.97 -1.34
C THR A 225 5.40 -15.44 0.03
N TYR A 226 4.56 -15.25 1.05
CA TYR A 226 4.75 -15.74 2.40
C TYR A 226 3.59 -16.66 2.78
N ASP A 227 3.90 -17.88 3.22
CA ASP A 227 2.93 -18.78 3.84
C ASP A 227 3.26 -18.92 5.33
N ALA A 228 2.33 -18.50 6.18
CA ALA A 228 2.50 -18.45 7.63
C ALA A 228 2.40 -19.82 8.29
N LEU A 229 1.79 -20.82 7.67
CA LEU A 229 1.67 -22.16 8.27
C LEU A 229 3.02 -22.89 8.32
N PRO A 230 3.76 -23.04 7.21
CA PRO A 230 5.11 -23.59 7.22
C PRO A 230 6.19 -22.52 7.44
N VAL A 231 5.82 -21.24 7.54
CA VAL A 231 6.73 -20.08 7.64
C VAL A 231 7.73 -20.05 6.48
N THR A 232 7.22 -20.02 5.25
CA THR A 232 8.06 -20.06 4.04
C THR A 232 7.93 -18.80 3.20
N PHE A 233 9.06 -18.33 2.68
CA PHE A 233 9.14 -17.25 1.70
C PHE A 233 9.56 -17.83 0.36
N ARG A 234 8.85 -17.46 -0.72
CA ARG A 234 9.21 -17.84 -2.09
C ARG A 234 9.24 -16.61 -2.98
N ASN A 235 10.29 -16.50 -3.78
CA ASN A 235 10.41 -15.46 -4.81
C ASN A 235 10.05 -16.08 -6.16
N VAL A 236 8.90 -15.70 -6.72
CA VAL A 236 8.46 -16.13 -8.04
C VAL A 236 8.82 -15.04 -9.05
N ARG A 237 9.65 -15.36 -10.05
CA ARG A 237 9.99 -14.41 -11.11
C ARG A 237 8.78 -14.15 -11.99
N VAL A 238 8.52 -12.88 -12.27
CA VAL A 238 7.47 -12.40 -13.17
C VAL A 238 8.14 -11.70 -14.33
N LYS A 239 7.58 -11.82 -15.54
CA LYS A 239 8.07 -11.11 -16.72
C LYS A 239 7.00 -10.17 -17.23
N ARG A 240 7.41 -9.00 -17.75
CA ARG A 240 6.51 -8.12 -18.50
C ARG A 240 5.89 -8.93 -19.63
N ASN A 241 4.57 -8.86 -19.75
CA ASN A 241 3.83 -9.47 -20.84
C ASN A 241 3.71 -8.45 -22.00
N PRO A 242 4.30 -8.71 -23.18
CA PRO A 242 4.19 -7.82 -24.34
C PRO A 242 2.74 -7.56 -24.78
N ARG A 243 1.82 -8.48 -24.44
CA ARG A 243 0.37 -8.37 -24.71
C ARG A 243 -0.44 -7.92 -23.49
N CYS A 244 0.20 -7.35 -22.47
CA CYS A 244 -0.50 -6.79 -21.32
C CYS A 244 -1.43 -5.66 -21.79
N PRO A 245 -2.71 -5.65 -21.40
CA PRO A 245 -3.66 -4.65 -21.90
C PRO A 245 -3.36 -3.23 -21.40
N VAL A 246 -2.54 -3.05 -20.37
CA VAL A 246 -2.20 -1.71 -19.83
C VAL A 246 -0.74 -1.30 -20.08
N CYS A 247 0.24 -2.21 -19.97
CA CYS A 247 1.66 -1.88 -20.11
C CYS A 247 2.37 -2.65 -21.24
N GLY A 248 1.62 -3.34 -22.10
CA GLY A 248 2.13 -4.07 -23.25
C GLY A 248 2.59 -3.14 -24.39
N ASP A 249 2.98 -3.72 -25.51
CA ASP A 249 3.48 -2.96 -26.67
C ASP A 249 2.35 -2.28 -27.45
N HIS A 250 1.12 -2.79 -27.29
CA HIS A 250 -0.12 -2.23 -27.85
C HIS A 250 -1.21 -2.22 -26.76
N PRO A 251 -1.17 -1.26 -25.81
CA PRO A 251 -2.13 -1.22 -24.71
C PRO A 251 -3.54 -0.91 -25.22
N THR A 252 -4.54 -1.59 -24.65
CA THR A 252 -5.97 -1.39 -24.91
C THR A 252 -6.67 -0.64 -23.78
N ILE A 253 -6.07 -0.60 -22.58
CA ILE A 253 -6.52 0.19 -21.44
C ILE A 253 -5.71 1.49 -21.44
N THR A 254 -6.35 2.58 -21.85
CA THR A 254 -5.74 3.92 -21.94
C THR A 254 -6.38 4.93 -20.99
N GLU A 255 -7.47 4.55 -20.32
CA GLU A 255 -8.17 5.34 -19.33
C GLU A 255 -8.52 4.47 -18.12
N LEU A 256 -8.89 5.11 -17.01
CA LEU A 256 -9.26 4.41 -15.79
C LEU A 256 -10.72 3.97 -15.86
N HIS A 257 -10.98 2.75 -15.40
CA HIS A 257 -12.31 2.21 -15.25
C HIS A 257 -12.48 1.62 -13.85
N ASP A 258 -13.66 1.77 -13.30
CA ASP A 258 -14.05 1.03 -12.09
C ASP A 258 -14.40 -0.41 -12.48
N TYR A 259 -13.93 -1.36 -11.68
CA TYR A 259 -14.21 -2.79 -11.87
C TYR A 259 -15.30 -3.22 -10.90
N GLU A 260 -16.19 -4.12 -11.33
CA GLU A 260 -17.25 -4.62 -10.46
C GLU A 260 -16.68 -5.23 -9.16
N GLN A 261 -17.22 -4.77 -8.03
CA GLN A 261 -17.02 -5.38 -6.72
C GLN A 261 -18.29 -6.15 -6.33
N PRO A 262 -18.18 -7.40 -5.86
CA PRO A 262 -19.24 -7.96 -5.05
C PRO A 262 -19.35 -7.13 -3.76
N VAL A 263 -20.49 -6.48 -3.55
CA VAL A 263 -20.77 -5.79 -2.29
C VAL A 263 -21.02 -6.86 -1.23
N CYS A 264 -20.24 -6.86 -0.14
CA CYS A 264 -20.60 -7.63 1.05
C CYS A 264 -21.89 -7.04 1.63
N ILE A 265 -23.04 -7.66 1.33
CA ILE A 265 -24.26 -7.41 2.08
C ILE A 265 -24.06 -8.10 3.43
N THR A 266 -23.61 -7.36 4.44
CA THR A 266 -23.75 -7.82 5.83
C THR A 266 -25.25 -8.01 6.08
N PRO A 267 -25.72 -9.21 6.44
CA PRO A 267 -27.06 -9.36 6.97
C PRO A 267 -27.17 -8.40 8.16
N ALA A 268 -28.25 -7.62 8.22
CA ALA A 268 -28.59 -6.93 9.46
C ALA A 268 -28.59 -8.00 10.58
N LEU A 269 -27.74 -7.82 11.58
CA LEU A 269 -27.77 -8.68 12.76
C LEU A 269 -29.20 -8.60 13.36
N PRO A 270 -29.81 -9.73 13.73
CA PRO A 270 -31.11 -9.75 14.39
C PRO A 270 -31.10 -9.02 15.73
#